data_AF-A0A7V9FCF5-F1
#
_entry.id   AF-A0A7V9FCF5-F1
#
_cell.length_a   1.000
_cell.length_b   1.000
_cell.length_c   1.000
_cell.angle_alpha   90.00
_cell.angle_beta   90.00
_cell.angle_gamma   90.00
#
_symmetry.space_group_name_H-M   'P 1'
#
loop_
_entity.id
_entity.type
_entity.pdbx_description
1 polymer ?
#
loop_
_entity_poly.entity_id
_entity_poly.type
_entity_poly.pdbx_seq_one_letter_code
_entity_poly.pdbx_strand_id
1 'polypeptide(L)'
;MPIDTPIFQNGASYTGKRVKALRPVYPAETVVEAMVQAVRNPKPEIYAGGTGRLANISMKLMPGITERMMTVMVNEQEVPGTSTPSTSGNLFQPANDEPRINGGWREPGSLTPSGVIARVVGVGAVAVSLAAFAHRLWWRHR
;
A
#
# COMPACT_ATOMS: atom_id res chain seq x y z
N MET A 1 -2.89 1.17 1.40
CA MET A 1 -2.40 0.42 0.22
C MET A 1 -3.28 0.77 -0.97
N PRO A 2 -2.75 0.75 -2.20
CA PRO A 2 -3.51 1.17 -3.37
C PRO A 2 -4.61 0.17 -3.71
N ILE A 3 -5.73 0.72 -4.19
CA ILE A 3 -6.87 -0.01 -4.72
C ILE A 3 -6.77 -0.02 -6.25
N ASP A 4 -7.16 -1.10 -6.90
CA ASP A 4 -7.15 -1.28 -8.34
C ASP A 4 -8.29 -0.48 -8.96
N THR A 5 -8.06 0.80 -9.19
CA THR A 5 -8.99 1.69 -9.86
C THR A 5 -8.30 2.43 -11.00
N PRO A 6 -9.05 3.01 -11.96
CA PRO A 6 -8.49 3.78 -13.07
C PRO A 6 -7.76 5.08 -12.66
N ILE A 7 -7.63 5.40 -11.36
CA ILE A 7 -7.11 6.69 -10.90
C ILE A 7 -5.68 6.97 -11.37
N PHE A 8 -4.85 5.92 -11.51
CA PHE A 8 -3.47 6.05 -11.95
C PHE A 8 -3.34 6.33 -13.46
N GLN A 9 -4.34 5.96 -14.25
CA GLN A 9 -4.43 6.27 -15.68
C GLN A 9 -4.99 7.67 -15.92
N ASN A 10 -5.92 8.10 -15.06
CA ASN A 10 -6.61 9.38 -15.23
C ASN A 10 -5.83 10.56 -14.64
N GLY A 11 -4.87 10.32 -13.74
CA GLY A 11 -4.09 11.37 -13.09
C GLY A 11 -3.17 12.11 -14.07
N ALA A 12 -3.04 13.42 -13.87
CA ALA A 12 -2.04 14.23 -14.56
C ALA A 12 -0.61 13.84 -14.15
N SER A 13 0.32 13.92 -15.08
CA SER A 13 1.75 13.75 -14.81
C SER A 13 2.56 14.76 -15.60
N TYR A 14 3.34 15.59 -14.90
CA TYR A 14 4.29 16.55 -15.48
C TYR A 14 5.75 16.23 -15.13
N THR A 15 5.99 15.12 -14.44
CA THR A 15 7.31 14.72 -13.95
C THR A 15 8.14 13.97 -14.99
N GLY A 16 7.57 13.73 -16.19
CA GLY A 16 8.17 12.89 -17.22
C GLY A 16 8.19 11.39 -16.88
N LYS A 17 7.60 10.99 -15.74
CA LYS A 17 7.51 9.58 -15.31
C LYS A 17 6.07 9.09 -15.38
N ARG A 18 5.90 7.81 -15.73
CA ARG A 18 4.59 7.16 -15.68
C ARG A 18 4.19 6.91 -14.23
N VAL A 19 3.03 7.42 -13.83
CA VAL A 19 2.42 7.07 -12.55
C VAL A 19 1.85 5.66 -12.66
N LYS A 20 2.11 4.81 -11.67
CA LYS A 20 1.55 3.46 -11.58
C LYS A 20 1.19 3.11 -10.15
N ALA A 21 0.28 2.16 -10.00
CA ALA A 21 -0.06 1.62 -8.69
C ALA A 21 1.14 0.85 -8.09
N LEU A 22 1.46 1.12 -6.82
CA LEU A 22 2.44 0.32 -6.08
C LEU A 22 1.83 -1.06 -5.78
N ARG A 23 2.56 -2.12 -6.05
CA ARG A 23 2.17 -3.48 -5.70
C ARG A 23 2.45 -3.76 -4.21
N PRO A 24 1.63 -4.55 -3.52
CA PRO A 24 0.41 -5.23 -3.99
C PRO A 24 -0.78 -4.27 -4.10
N VAL A 25 -1.69 -4.55 -5.04
CA VAL A 25 -2.90 -3.74 -5.28
C VAL A 25 -4.15 -4.51 -4.83
N TYR A 26 -5.03 -3.86 -4.08
CA TYR A 26 -6.29 -4.46 -3.62
C TYR A 26 -7.38 -4.38 -4.70
N PRO A 27 -8.29 -5.36 -4.79
CA PRO A 27 -9.49 -5.23 -5.63
C PRO A 27 -10.38 -4.08 -5.12
N ALA A 28 -11.10 -3.41 -6.01
CA ALA A 28 -12.08 -2.37 -5.67
C ALA A 28 -13.17 -2.88 -4.70
N GLU A 29 -13.52 -4.17 -4.83
CA GLU A 29 -14.47 -4.88 -3.99
C GLU A 29 -14.08 -4.84 -2.50
N THR A 30 -12.78 -4.72 -2.18
CA THR A 30 -12.32 -4.56 -0.77
C THR A 30 -12.93 -3.33 -0.10
N VAL A 31 -13.12 -2.26 -0.86
CA VAL A 31 -13.74 -1.02 -0.36
C VAL A 31 -15.23 -1.24 -0.15
N VAL A 32 -15.89 -1.94 -1.07
CA VAL A 32 -17.32 -2.29 -0.97
C VAL A 32 -17.57 -3.16 0.26
N GLU A 33 -16.75 -4.18 0.50
CA GLU A 33 -16.81 -5.01 1.70
C GLU A 33 -16.67 -4.18 2.98
N ALA A 34 -15.71 -3.25 3.00
CA ALA A 34 -15.50 -2.35 4.14
C ALA A 34 -16.71 -1.43 4.37
N MET A 35 -17.33 -0.91 3.31
CA MET A 35 -18.56 -0.12 3.40
C MET A 35 -19.73 -0.94 3.94
N VAL A 36 -19.96 -2.14 3.42
CA VAL A 36 -21.01 -3.05 3.91
C VAL A 36 -20.77 -3.39 5.39
N GLN A 37 -19.51 -3.62 5.79
CA GLN A 37 -19.15 -3.83 7.17
C GLN A 37 -19.44 -2.61 8.04
N ALA A 38 -19.18 -1.40 7.55
CA ALA A 38 -19.47 -0.15 8.25
C ALA A 38 -20.97 0.02 8.51
N VAL A 39 -21.81 -0.32 7.52
CA VAL A 39 -23.27 -0.28 7.67
C VAL A 39 -23.74 -1.31 8.72
N ARG A 40 -23.20 -2.53 8.69
CA ARG A 40 -23.59 -3.61 9.62
C ARG A 40 -23.09 -3.41 11.04
N ASN A 41 -21.89 -2.83 11.20
CA ASN A 41 -21.26 -2.58 12.50
C ASN A 41 -20.49 -1.25 12.43
N PRO A 42 -21.18 -0.13 12.69
CA PRO A 42 -20.59 1.20 12.61
C PRO A 42 -19.39 1.35 13.53
N LYS A 43 -18.28 1.82 12.97
CA LYS A 43 -17.05 2.14 13.72
C LYS A 43 -16.58 3.53 13.29
N PRO A 44 -15.89 4.28 14.18
CA PRO A 44 -15.34 5.59 13.84
C PRO A 44 -14.37 5.55 12.64
N GLU A 45 -13.65 4.44 12.46
CA GLU A 45 -12.70 4.26 11.39
C GLU A 45 -12.67 2.78 10.95
N ILE A 46 -12.65 2.54 9.65
CA ILE A 46 -12.54 1.21 9.03
C ILE A 46 -11.49 1.28 7.93
N TYR A 47 -10.65 0.25 7.85
CA TYR A 47 -9.64 0.10 6.81
C TYR A 47 -10.13 -0.87 5.74
N ALA A 48 -10.10 -0.45 4.48
CA ALA A 48 -10.26 -1.35 3.35
C ALA A 48 -9.00 -2.22 3.20
N GLY A 49 -9.10 -3.48 3.62
CA GLY A 49 -8.00 -4.45 3.58
C GLY A 49 -7.08 -4.45 4.81
N GLY A 50 -6.44 -5.59 5.06
CA GLY A 50 -5.65 -5.81 6.28
C GLY A 50 -4.33 -5.02 6.37
N THR A 51 -3.65 -4.77 5.25
CA THR A 51 -2.36 -4.06 5.26
C THR A 51 -2.49 -2.59 5.66
N GLY A 52 -3.62 -1.94 5.36
CA GLY A 52 -3.83 -0.53 5.71
C GLY A 52 -3.85 -0.34 7.22
N ARG A 53 -4.55 -1.24 7.92
CA ARG A 53 -4.56 -1.28 9.39
C ARG A 53 -3.17 -1.55 9.97
N LEU A 54 -2.43 -2.50 9.40
CA LEU A 54 -1.08 -2.82 9.87
C LEU A 54 -0.11 -1.67 9.66
N ALA A 55 -0.16 -1.00 8.52
CA ALA A 55 0.66 0.18 8.24
C ALA A 55 0.37 1.33 9.22
N ASN A 56 -0.90 1.54 9.59
CA ASN A 56 -1.24 2.52 10.62
C ASN A 56 -0.67 2.15 11.99
N ILE A 57 -0.78 0.88 12.38
CA ILE A 57 -0.22 0.39 13.65
C ILE A 57 1.31 0.54 13.64
N SER A 58 1.99 0.14 12.57
CA SER A 58 3.45 0.24 12.48
C SER A 58 3.93 1.70 12.51
N MET A 59 3.22 2.61 11.85
CA MET A 59 3.53 4.04 11.89
C MET A 59 3.36 4.63 13.30
N LYS A 60 2.36 4.17 14.06
CA LYS A 60 2.16 4.60 15.46
C LYS A 60 3.23 4.07 16.41
N LEU A 61 3.73 2.86 16.19
CA LEU A 61 4.70 2.22 17.08
C LEU A 61 6.16 2.53 16.71
N MET A 62 6.47 2.60 15.41
CA MET A 62 7.82 2.69 14.87
C MET A 62 7.85 3.53 13.59
N PRO A 63 7.62 4.87 13.67
CA PRO A 63 7.50 5.72 12.50
C PRO A 63 8.76 5.71 11.61
N GLY A 64 9.95 5.91 12.19
CA GLY A 64 11.19 5.97 11.41
C GLY A 64 11.57 4.67 10.68
N ILE A 65 11.27 3.51 11.28
CA ILE A 65 11.48 2.21 10.61
C ILE A 65 10.46 2.04 9.49
N THR A 66 9.19 2.36 9.77
CA THR A 66 8.11 2.25 8.80
C THR A 66 8.37 3.13 7.57
N GLU A 67 8.75 4.38 7.77
CA GLU A 67 9.10 5.31 6.69
C GLU A 67 10.25 4.76 5.83
N ARG A 68 11.34 4.29 6.46
CA ARG A 68 12.49 3.76 5.73
C ARG A 68 12.13 2.53 4.90
N MET A 69 11.31 1.63 5.45
CA MET A 69 10.80 0.47 4.71
C MET A 69 9.94 0.89 3.51
N MET A 70 9.06 1.88 3.70
CA MET A 70 8.21 2.40 2.62
C MET A 70 9.06 3.04 1.51
N THR A 71 10.10 3.81 1.85
CA THR A 71 11.02 4.40 0.86
C THR A 71 11.72 3.32 0.03
N VAL A 72 12.24 2.27 0.67
CA VAL A 72 12.86 1.14 -0.05
C VAL A 72 11.85 0.48 -0.98
N MET A 73 10.64 0.19 -0.48
CA MET A 73 9.57 -0.43 -1.26
C MET A 73 9.17 0.41 -2.48
N VAL A 74 9.09 1.74 -2.34
CA VAL A 74 8.79 2.64 -3.46
C VAL A 74 9.92 2.64 -4.47
N ASN A 75 11.17 2.76 -4.03
CA ASN A 75 12.35 2.80 -4.90
C ASN A 75 12.52 1.51 -5.69
N GLU A 76 12.31 0.34 -5.06
CA GLU A 76 12.37 -0.97 -5.74
C GLU A 76 11.29 -1.12 -6.82
N GLN A 77 10.16 -0.45 -6.63
CA GLN A 77 9.04 -0.52 -7.56
C GLN A 77 9.05 0.58 -8.61
N GLU A 78 9.89 1.59 -8.47
CA GLU A 78 10.06 2.60 -9.51
C GLU A 78 10.66 1.94 -10.76
N VAL A 79 10.05 2.12 -11.94
CA VAL A 79 10.61 1.56 -13.19
C VAL A 79 11.64 2.55 -13.73
N PRO A 80 12.93 2.19 -13.81
CA PRO A 80 13.92 3.06 -14.41
C PRO A 80 13.59 3.31 -15.89
N GLY A 81 13.72 4.55 -16.35
CA GLY A 81 13.79 4.87 -17.79
C GLY A 81 12.46 4.96 -18.56
N THR A 82 11.30 4.89 -17.90
CA THR A 82 10.01 5.01 -18.62
C THR A 82 9.59 6.48 -18.78
N SER A 83 10.30 7.22 -19.63
CA SER A 83 9.91 8.58 -20.01
C SER A 83 8.51 8.54 -20.63
N THR A 84 7.56 9.23 -20.02
CA THR A 84 6.20 9.38 -20.56
C THR A 84 5.96 10.87 -20.80
N PRO A 85 5.39 11.26 -21.96
CA PRO A 85 5.04 12.65 -22.21
C PRO A 85 4.19 13.21 -21.08
N SER A 86 4.39 14.49 -20.78
CA SER A 86 3.53 15.17 -19.82
C SER A 86 2.08 15.12 -20.27
N THR A 87 1.18 14.78 -19.36
CA THR A 87 -0.26 14.70 -19.62
C THR A 87 -1.03 15.45 -18.54
N SER A 88 -2.07 16.18 -18.94
CA SER A 88 -3.03 16.79 -18.02
C SER A 88 -3.98 15.77 -17.41
N GLY A 89 -3.96 14.51 -17.86
CA GLY A 89 -4.92 13.50 -17.45
C GLY A 89 -6.36 14.01 -17.62
N ASN A 90 -7.19 13.78 -16.61
CA ASN A 90 -8.57 14.24 -16.55
C ASN A 90 -8.77 15.55 -15.75
N LEU A 91 -7.72 16.39 -15.58
CA LEU A 91 -7.82 17.61 -14.77
C LEU A 91 -8.76 18.66 -15.37
N PHE A 92 -8.72 18.86 -16.69
CA PHE A 92 -9.48 19.91 -17.37
C PHE A 92 -10.70 19.37 -18.13
N GLN A 93 -10.71 18.08 -18.42
CA GLN A 93 -11.78 17.39 -19.14
C GLN A 93 -11.96 16.01 -18.52
N PRO A 94 -13.18 15.46 -18.50
CA PRO A 94 -13.40 14.06 -18.13
C PRO A 94 -12.50 13.13 -18.95
N ALA A 95 -12.16 11.97 -18.39
CA ALA A 95 -11.52 10.94 -19.18
C ALA A 95 -12.46 10.55 -20.32
N ASN A 96 -11.94 10.47 -21.55
CA ASN A 96 -12.71 10.10 -22.74
C ASN A 96 -13.05 8.59 -22.80
N ASP A 97 -12.65 7.85 -21.76
CA ASP A 97 -12.82 6.42 -21.63
C ASP A 97 -14.17 6.08 -20.98
N GLU A 98 -14.73 4.93 -21.37
CA GLU A 98 -15.84 4.30 -20.65
C GLU A 98 -15.52 4.20 -19.14
N PRO A 99 -16.48 4.51 -18.24
CA PRO A 99 -16.30 4.33 -16.81
C PRO A 99 -15.92 2.89 -16.47
N ARG A 100 -14.83 2.71 -15.72
CA ARG A 100 -14.34 1.40 -15.28
C ARG A 100 -14.21 1.35 -13.77
N ILE A 101 -14.50 0.18 -13.20
CA ILE A 101 -14.29 -0.10 -11.77
C ILE A 101 -12.80 -0.36 -11.52
N ASN A 102 -12.19 -1.20 -12.35
CA ASN A 102 -10.82 -1.67 -12.17
C ASN A 102 -9.84 -0.92 -13.08
N GLY A 103 -8.63 -0.66 -12.57
CA GLY A 103 -7.53 -0.06 -13.33
C GLY A 103 -6.67 -1.09 -14.07
N GLY A 104 -6.87 -2.39 -13.84
CA GLY A 104 -6.05 -3.43 -14.47
C GLY A 104 -4.64 -3.51 -13.90
N TRP A 105 -4.42 -3.01 -12.67
CA TRP A 105 -3.11 -3.02 -12.02
C TRP A 105 -2.78 -4.34 -11.32
N ARG A 106 -3.69 -5.32 -11.41
CA ARG A 106 -3.51 -6.66 -10.86
C ARG A 106 -2.97 -7.60 -11.94
N GLU A 107 -1.79 -8.15 -11.73
CA GLU A 107 -1.22 -9.21 -12.57
C GLU A 107 -1.70 -10.59 -12.09
N PRO A 108 -2.07 -11.52 -12.99
CA PRO A 108 -2.26 -12.93 -12.65
C PRO A 108 -0.98 -13.50 -12.04
N GLY A 109 -1.05 -14.04 -10.82
CA GLY A 109 0.10 -14.62 -10.12
C GLY A 109 0.91 -13.65 -9.24
N SER A 110 0.53 -12.36 -9.17
CA SER A 110 1.12 -11.43 -8.20
C SER A 110 0.79 -11.83 -6.75
N LEU A 111 1.71 -11.55 -5.82
CA LEU A 111 1.52 -11.83 -4.38
C LEU A 111 0.18 -11.24 -3.93
N THR A 112 -0.68 -12.09 -3.37
CA THR A 112 -1.93 -11.60 -2.77
C THR A 112 -1.58 -10.60 -1.66
N PRO A 113 -2.42 -9.57 -1.43
CA PRO A 113 -2.19 -8.66 -0.32
C PRO A 113 -2.00 -9.37 1.02
N SER A 114 -2.61 -10.55 1.19
CA SER A 114 -2.41 -11.47 2.32
C SER A 114 -0.97 -12.01 2.45
N GLY A 115 -0.31 -12.34 1.34
CA GLY A 115 1.09 -12.79 1.34
C GLY A 115 2.07 -11.69 1.76
N VAL A 116 1.74 -10.42 1.46
CA VAL A 116 2.52 -9.28 1.94
C VAL A 116 2.32 -9.05 3.43
N ILE A 117 1.10 -9.19 3.95
CA ILE A 117 0.82 -9.18 5.40
C ILE A 117 1.69 -10.22 6.12
N ALA A 118 1.74 -11.46 5.62
CA ALA A 118 2.53 -12.52 6.23
C ALA A 118 4.02 -12.17 6.31
N ARG A 119 4.58 -11.55 5.26
CA ARG A 119 5.97 -11.09 5.24
C ARG A 119 6.23 -9.96 6.24
N VAL A 120 5.36 -8.95 6.29
CA VAL A 120 5.50 -7.82 7.22
C VAL A 120 5.42 -8.30 8.68
N VAL A 121 4.47 -9.19 8.98
CA VAL A 121 4.33 -9.80 10.32
C VAL A 121 5.57 -10.64 10.67
N GLY A 122 6.10 -11.41 9.71
CA GLY A 122 7.33 -12.19 9.90
C GLY A 122 8.54 -11.32 10.27
N VAL A 123 8.75 -10.20 9.56
CA VAL A 123 9.83 -9.26 9.88
C VAL A 123 9.62 -8.60 11.24
N GLY A 124 8.39 -8.20 11.56
CA GLY A 124 8.05 -7.62 12.86
C GLY A 124 8.31 -8.56 14.03
N ALA A 125 7.99 -9.85 13.89
CA ALA A 125 8.25 -10.86 14.92
C ALA A 125 9.75 -11.06 15.20
N VAL A 126 10.59 -10.99 14.17
CA VAL A 126 12.05 -11.07 14.31
C VAL A 126 12.59 -9.85 15.05
N ALA A 127 12.15 -8.64 14.70
CA ALA A 127 12.59 -7.41 15.36
C ALA A 127 12.21 -7.38 16.85
N VAL A 128 10.97 -7.78 17.19
CA VAL A 128 10.50 -7.89 18.59
C VAL A 128 11.30 -8.94 19.36
N SER A 129 11.61 -10.07 18.72
CA SER A 129 12.39 -11.15 19.32
C SER A 129 13.84 -10.73 19.58
N LEU A 130 14.46 -9.99 18.65
CA LEU A 130 15.81 -9.42 18.82
C LEU A 130 15.85 -8.35 19.92
N ALA A 131 14.85 -7.48 19.98
CA ALA A 131 14.73 -6.47 21.04
C ALA A 131 14.54 -7.11 22.43
N ALA A 132 13.69 -8.13 22.52
CA ALA A 132 13.47 -8.89 23.76
C ALA A 132 14.73 -9.66 24.19
N PHE A 133 15.47 -10.24 23.24
CA PHE A 133 16.72 -10.93 23.51
C PHE A 133 17.82 -9.97 24.00
N ALA A 134 17.97 -8.82 23.35
CA ALA A 134 18.92 -7.78 23.77
C ALA A 134 18.59 -7.22 25.17
N HIS A 135 17.32 -6.96 25.45
CA HIS A 135 16.86 -6.55 26.77
C HIS A 135 17.17 -7.61 27.83
N ARG A 136 16.93 -8.90 27.54
CA ARG A 136 17.24 -10.00 28.45
C ARG A 136 18.74 -10.14 28.70
N LEU A 137 19.59 -9.89 27.71
CA LEU A 137 21.05 -9.92 27.87
C LEU A 137 21.55 -8.78 28.76
N TRP A 138 20.98 -7.58 28.60
CA TRP A 138 21.33 -6.40 29.39
C TRP A 138 21.00 -6.59 30.88
N TRP A 139 19.84 -7.18 31.20
CA TRP A 139 19.46 -7.53 32.58
C TRP A 139 20.27 -8.68 33.19
N ARG A 140 21.01 -9.45 32.39
CA ARG A 140 21.85 -10.56 32.87
C ARG A 140 23.28 -10.15 33.20
N HIS A 141 23.71 -8.98 32.73
CA HIS A 141 25.05 -8.42 32.94
C HIS A 141 25.06 -7.23 33.91
N ARG A 142 23.93 -6.98 34.57
CA ARG A 142 23.74 -5.97 35.61
C ARG A 142 23.36 -6.68 36.91
#